data_AF-F0YP97-F1
#
_entry.id   AF-F0YP97-F1
#
_cell.length_a   1.000
_cell.length_b   1.000
_cell.length_c   1.000
_cell.angle_alpha   90.00
_cell.angle_beta   90.00
_cell.angle_gamma   90.00
#
_symmetry.space_group_name_H-M   'P 1'
#
loop_
_entity.id
_entity.type
_entity.pdbx_description
1 polymer ?
#
loop_
_entity_poly.entity_id
_entity_poly.type
_entity_poly.pdbx_seq_one_letter_code
_entity_poly.pdbx_strand_id
1 'polypeptide(L)'
;WSWANLNTLCWAIGSISGAMSEDEEKRFLVTVIKDLLGLCEVKRGKGNKACIASNIMYVVGQYPRFLRAHWKFLKTVVNKLFEFMHELHPGVQDMACDTFLKIALKCKRKFVTQQPGEARP
;
A
#
# COMPACT_ATOMS: atom_id res chain seq x y z
N TRP A 1 -13.91 15.67 -6.02
CA TRP A 1 -12.63 14.96 -6.28
C TRP A 1 -11.60 15.99 -6.72
N SER A 2 -10.48 16.06 -6.04
CA SER A 2 -9.28 16.81 -6.43
C SER A 2 -8.06 16.05 -5.91
N TRP A 3 -6.90 16.24 -6.54
CA TRP A 3 -5.66 15.60 -6.08
C TRP A 3 -5.31 16.06 -4.66
N ALA A 4 -5.45 17.35 -4.38
CA ALA A 4 -5.18 17.92 -3.06
C ALA A 4 -6.02 17.25 -1.96
N ASN A 5 -7.33 17.11 -2.17
CA ASN A 5 -8.23 16.54 -1.16
C ASN A 5 -7.98 15.04 -0.95
N LEU A 6 -7.63 14.29 -2.00
CA LEU A 6 -7.27 12.88 -1.82
C LEU A 6 -5.96 12.77 -1.05
N ASN A 7 -4.94 13.52 -1.46
CA ASN A 7 -3.63 13.48 -0.84
C ASN A 7 -3.73 13.80 0.65
N THR A 8 -4.41 14.88 1.03
CA THR A 8 -4.56 15.27 2.44
C THR A 8 -5.32 14.21 3.25
N LEU A 9 -6.37 13.62 2.67
CA LEU A 9 -7.10 12.52 3.32
C LEU A 9 -6.20 11.29 3.52
N CYS A 10 -5.50 10.83 2.49
CA CYS A 10 -4.65 9.64 2.57
C CYS A 10 -3.43 9.86 3.47
N TRP A 11 -2.89 11.08 3.53
CA TRP A 11 -1.87 11.46 4.51
C TRP A 11 -2.40 11.37 5.93
N ALA A 12 -3.58 11.94 6.20
CA ALA A 12 -4.21 11.86 7.52
C ALA A 12 -4.47 10.40 7.94
N ILE A 13 -5.00 9.58 7.01
CA ILE A 13 -5.18 8.14 7.20
C ILE A 13 -3.86 7.49 7.59
N GLY A 14 -2.80 7.66 6.79
CA GLY A 14 -1.51 7.04 7.09
C GLY A 14 -0.89 7.52 8.42
N SER A 15 -1.10 8.78 8.80
CA SER A 15 -0.55 9.38 10.02
C SER A 15 -1.17 8.85 11.31
N ILE A 16 -2.37 8.26 11.28
CA ILE A 16 -3.03 7.69 12.45
C ILE A 16 -2.73 6.18 12.63
N SER A 17 -1.73 5.65 11.93
CA SER A 17 -1.30 4.25 12.07
C SER A 17 -0.96 3.90 13.53
N GLY A 18 -1.52 2.79 14.02
CA GLY A 18 -1.32 2.34 15.41
C GLY A 18 -2.22 3.01 16.45
N ALA A 19 -3.06 3.98 16.08
CA ALA A 19 -4.01 4.63 17.00
C ALA A 19 -5.27 3.79 17.28
N MET A 20 -5.54 2.77 16.45
CA MET A 20 -6.71 1.89 16.56
C MET A 20 -6.32 0.50 17.13
N SER A 21 -7.30 -0.24 17.64
CA SER A 21 -7.11 -1.68 17.89
C SER A 21 -6.81 -2.44 16.58
N GLU A 22 -6.24 -3.65 16.66
CA GLU A 22 -5.91 -4.42 15.45
C GLU A 22 -7.14 -4.77 14.62
N ASP A 23 -8.26 -5.10 15.26
CA ASP A 23 -9.51 -5.44 14.56
C ASP A 23 -10.16 -4.22 13.88
N GLU A 24 -10.14 -3.07 14.53
CA GLU A 24 -10.61 -1.82 13.95
C GLU A 24 -9.72 -1.37 12.80
N GLU A 25 -8.40 -1.40 12.99
CA GLU A 25 -7.41 -1.07 11.95
C GLU A 25 -7.59 -1.98 10.72
N LYS A 26 -7.79 -3.28 10.92
CA LYS A 26 -8.06 -4.24 9.84
C LYS A 26 -9.31 -3.86 9.06
N ARG A 27 -10.45 -3.62 9.74
CA ARG A 27 -11.71 -3.24 9.08
C ARG A 27 -11.55 -1.92 8.32
N PHE A 28 -10.94 -0.94 8.96
CA PHE A 28 -10.71 0.38 8.40
C PHE A 28 -9.85 0.32 7.13
N LEU A 29 -8.70 -0.36 7.20
CA LEU A 29 -7.78 -0.47 6.06
C LEU A 29 -8.37 -1.23 4.88
N VAL A 30 -9.11 -2.31 5.14
CA VAL A 30 -9.76 -3.07 4.06
C VAL A 30 -10.75 -2.17 3.31
N THR A 31 -11.50 -1.32 4.01
CA THR A 31 -12.42 -0.36 3.38
C THR A 31 -11.64 0.70 2.59
N VAL A 32 -10.67 1.38 3.21
CA VAL A 32 -9.88 2.43 2.56
C VAL A 32 -9.20 1.92 1.29
N ILE A 33 -8.55 0.77 1.35
CA ILE A 33 -7.81 0.22 0.20
C ILE A 33 -8.78 -0.17 -0.92
N LYS A 34 -9.93 -0.77 -0.60
CA LYS A 34 -10.95 -1.11 -1.60
C LYS A 34 -11.49 0.15 -2.29
N ASP A 35 -11.79 1.18 -1.53
CA ASP A 35 -12.34 2.44 -2.06
C ASP A 35 -11.31 3.15 -2.94
N LEU A 36 -10.03 3.16 -2.55
CA LEU A 36 -8.96 3.73 -3.37
C LEU A 36 -8.72 2.93 -4.66
N LEU A 37 -8.75 1.59 -4.61
CA LEU A 37 -8.66 0.75 -5.80
C LEU A 37 -9.85 1.00 -6.74
N GLY A 38 -11.08 1.03 -6.20
CA GLY A 38 -12.28 1.35 -6.98
C GLY A 38 -12.19 2.74 -7.63
N LEU A 39 -11.66 3.72 -6.90
CA LEU A 39 -11.42 5.05 -7.44
C LEU A 39 -10.38 5.05 -8.57
N CYS A 40 -9.34 4.24 -8.46
CA CYS A 40 -8.31 4.07 -9.51
C CYS A 40 -8.90 3.51 -10.81
N GLU A 41 -9.88 2.59 -10.71
CA GLU A 41 -10.57 2.04 -11.87
C GLU A 41 -11.50 3.05 -12.55
N VAL A 42 -12.21 3.87 -11.76
CA VAL A 42 -13.17 4.86 -12.28
C VAL A 42 -12.45 6.08 -12.90
N LYS A 43 -11.29 6.48 -12.36
CA LYS A 43 -10.59 7.68 -12.82
C LYS A 43 -9.74 7.39 -14.07
N ARG A 44 -10.01 8.17 -15.12
CA ARG A 44 -9.27 8.14 -16.38
C ARG A 44 -8.05 9.06 -16.34
N GLY A 45 -7.05 8.74 -17.16
CA GLY A 45 -5.83 9.55 -17.33
C GLY A 45 -4.69 9.13 -16.41
N LYS A 46 -3.47 9.08 -16.97
CA LYS A 46 -2.28 8.57 -16.27
C LYS A 46 -1.97 9.34 -14.99
N GLY A 47 -2.08 10.67 -14.99
CA GLY A 47 -1.82 11.50 -13.80
C GLY A 47 -2.79 11.21 -12.65
N ASN A 48 -4.08 11.00 -12.93
CA ASN A 48 -5.05 10.61 -11.91
C ASN A 48 -4.72 9.24 -11.32
N LYS A 49 -4.40 8.26 -12.18
CA LYS A 49 -4.02 6.91 -11.73
C LYS A 49 -2.74 6.93 -10.89
N ALA A 50 -1.73 7.70 -11.31
CA ALA A 50 -0.49 7.86 -10.55
C ALA A 50 -0.73 8.51 -9.18
N CYS A 51 -1.56 9.56 -9.10
CA CYS A 51 -1.95 10.19 -7.83
C CYS A 51 -2.72 9.22 -6.90
N ILE A 52 -3.58 8.36 -7.44
CA ILE A 52 -4.30 7.38 -6.60
C ILE A 52 -3.36 6.25 -6.15
N ALA A 53 -2.54 5.73 -7.06
CA ALA A 53 -1.55 4.70 -6.76
C ALA A 53 -0.54 5.17 -5.70
N SER A 54 -0.08 6.42 -5.78
CA SER A 54 0.83 6.99 -4.78
C SER A 54 0.20 7.04 -3.39
N ASN A 55 -1.08 7.41 -3.30
CA ASN A 55 -1.82 7.40 -2.05
C ASN A 55 -2.03 5.98 -1.49
N ILE A 56 -2.32 4.99 -2.35
CA ILE A 56 -2.41 3.58 -1.94
C ILE A 56 -1.06 3.11 -1.38
N MET A 57 0.04 3.37 -2.10
CA MET A 57 1.39 2.99 -1.66
C MET A 57 1.76 3.65 -0.33
N TYR A 58 1.47 4.95 -0.18
CA TYR A 58 1.67 5.67 1.07
C TYR A 58 0.90 5.02 2.22
N VAL A 59 -0.44 4.87 2.09
CA VAL A 59 -1.28 4.29 3.14
C VAL A 59 -0.77 2.89 3.50
N VAL A 60 -0.64 1.98 2.54
CA VAL A 60 -0.18 0.61 2.80
C VAL A 60 1.19 0.58 3.48
N GLY A 61 2.13 1.44 3.07
CA GLY A 61 3.45 1.56 3.68
C GLY A 61 3.44 2.05 5.14
N GLN A 62 2.37 2.71 5.60
CA GLN A 62 2.23 3.15 7.00
C GLN A 62 1.74 2.06 7.95
N TYR A 63 1.18 0.94 7.46
CA TYR A 63 0.53 -0.08 8.30
C TYR A 63 1.25 -1.44 8.30
N PRO A 64 2.50 -1.52 8.81
CA PRO A 64 3.24 -2.78 8.85
C PRO A 64 2.63 -3.81 9.82
N ARG A 65 1.85 -3.39 10.82
CA ARG A 65 1.14 -4.31 11.73
C ARG A 65 0.13 -5.17 10.95
N PHE A 66 -0.76 -4.53 10.20
CA PHE A 66 -1.67 -5.18 9.27
C PHE A 66 -0.95 -6.08 8.26
N LEU A 67 0.11 -5.58 7.60
CA LEU A 67 0.85 -6.37 6.61
C LEU A 67 1.47 -7.65 7.20
N ARG A 68 2.00 -7.59 8.43
CA ARG A 68 2.56 -8.77 9.11
C ARG A 68 1.50 -9.81 9.47
N ALA A 69 0.26 -9.39 9.74
CA ALA A 69 -0.84 -10.31 10.03
C ALA A 69 -1.42 -10.98 8.76
N HIS A 70 -1.17 -10.42 7.57
CA HIS A 70 -1.84 -10.81 6.34
C HIS A 70 -0.88 -11.09 5.18
N TRP A 71 -0.22 -12.26 5.20
CA TRP A 71 0.80 -12.64 4.21
C TRP A 71 0.34 -12.52 2.75
N LYS A 72 -0.80 -13.10 2.38
CA LYS A 72 -1.31 -13.04 0.99
C LYS A 72 -1.45 -11.60 0.50
N PHE A 73 -1.87 -10.71 1.40
CA PHE A 73 -1.99 -9.28 1.10
C PHE A 73 -0.61 -8.62 0.96
N LEU A 74 0.30 -8.87 1.90
CA LEU A 74 1.69 -8.40 1.82
C LEU A 74 2.36 -8.83 0.49
N LYS A 75 2.24 -10.10 0.10
CA LYS A 75 2.75 -10.62 -1.18
C LYS A 75 2.16 -9.90 -2.38
N THR A 76 0.84 -9.65 -2.36
CA THR A 76 0.16 -8.90 -3.43
C THR A 76 0.69 -7.47 -3.54
N VAL A 77 0.85 -6.77 -2.42
CA VAL A 77 1.41 -5.42 -2.37
C VAL A 77 2.82 -5.40 -2.94
N VAL A 78 3.69 -6.30 -2.48
CA VAL A 78 5.10 -6.35 -2.94
C VAL A 78 5.18 -6.59 -4.45
N ASN A 79 4.38 -7.51 -4.99
CA ASN A 79 4.33 -7.74 -6.43
C ASN A 79 3.86 -6.49 -7.19
N LYS A 80 2.87 -5.75 -6.66
CA LYS A 80 2.45 -4.48 -7.26
C LYS A 80 3.50 -3.39 -7.18
N LEU A 81 4.29 -3.33 -6.10
CA LEU A 81 5.41 -2.41 -6.03
C LEU A 81 6.44 -2.71 -7.13
N PHE A 82 6.74 -4.00 -7.38
CA PHE A 82 7.62 -4.37 -8.50
C PHE A 82 7.04 -4.00 -9.87
N GLU A 83 5.73 -4.15 -10.09
CA GLU A 83 5.10 -3.64 -11.31
C GLU A 83 5.27 -2.11 -11.43
N PHE A 84 5.05 -1.35 -10.34
CA PHE A 84 5.20 0.11 -10.34
C PHE A 84 6.65 0.59 -10.50
N MET A 85 7.64 -0.22 -10.14
CA MET A 85 9.04 0.08 -10.44
C MET A 85 9.33 0.11 -11.96
N HIS A 86 8.47 -0.48 -12.78
CA HIS A 86 8.57 -0.44 -14.25
C HIS A 86 7.67 0.64 -14.89
N GLU A 87 6.89 1.39 -14.10
CA GLU A 87 6.03 2.45 -14.61
C GLU A 87 6.85 3.70 -14.96
N LEU A 88 6.58 4.35 -16.11
CA LEU A 88 7.38 5.48 -16.59
C LEU A 88 6.84 6.85 -16.13
N HIS A 89 5.73 6.86 -15.38
CA HIS A 89 5.18 8.10 -14.85
C HIS A 89 6.12 8.70 -13.80
N PRO A 90 6.48 9.99 -13.89
CA PRO A 90 7.42 10.63 -12.96
C PRO A 90 7.05 10.41 -11.48
N GLY A 91 8.04 10.03 -10.67
CA GLY A 91 7.90 9.82 -9.23
C GLY A 91 7.21 8.52 -8.78
N VAL A 92 6.60 7.75 -9.69
CA VAL A 92 5.98 6.46 -9.32
C VAL A 92 7.03 5.42 -8.95
N GLN A 93 8.14 5.36 -9.70
CA GLN A 93 9.24 4.43 -9.44
C GLN A 93 9.90 4.68 -8.09
N ASP A 94 10.26 5.94 -7.81
CA ASP A 94 10.90 6.34 -6.56
C ASP A 94 10.02 5.98 -5.36
N MET A 95 8.72 6.28 -5.44
CA MET A 95 7.79 5.94 -4.38
C MET A 95 7.61 4.43 -4.21
N ALA A 96 7.61 3.65 -5.30
CA ALA A 96 7.53 2.20 -5.23
C ALA A 96 8.76 1.62 -4.51
N CYS A 97 9.95 2.11 -4.83
CA CYS A 97 11.21 1.77 -4.17
C CYS A 97 11.21 2.14 -2.68
N ASP A 98 10.83 3.36 -2.33
CA ASP A 98 10.78 3.84 -0.94
C ASP A 98 9.77 3.05 -0.10
N THR A 99 8.59 2.80 -0.68
CA THR A 99 7.54 2.00 -0.05
C THR A 99 8.01 0.56 0.17
N PHE A 100 8.66 -0.03 -0.84
CA PHE A 100 9.22 -1.37 -0.74
C PHE A 100 10.29 -1.45 0.35
N LEU A 101 11.24 -0.50 0.38
CA LEU A 101 12.27 -0.44 1.42
C LEU A 101 11.64 -0.37 2.81
N LYS A 102 10.64 0.51 3.00
CA LYS A 102 9.92 0.63 4.27
C LYS A 102 9.25 -0.68 4.69
N ILE A 103 8.55 -1.35 3.76
CA ILE A 103 7.89 -2.63 4.01
C ILE A 103 8.92 -3.72 4.31
N ALA A 104 10.00 -3.81 3.53
CA ALA A 104 11.08 -4.78 3.73
C ALA A 104 11.70 -4.62 5.13
N LEU A 105 12.00 -3.39 5.55
CA LEU A 105 12.57 -3.13 6.88
C LEU A 105 11.61 -3.53 8.02
N LYS A 106 10.31 -3.24 7.89
CA LYS A 106 9.31 -3.49 8.95
C LYS A 106 8.77 -4.92 8.94
N CYS A 107 8.80 -5.61 7.80
CA CYS A 107 8.25 -6.94 7.59
C CYS A 107 9.32 -8.01 7.28
N LYS A 108 10.62 -7.70 7.38
CA LYS A 108 11.76 -8.56 6.99
C LYS A 108 11.62 -10.05 7.29
N ARG A 109 11.14 -10.42 8.49
CA ARG A 109 10.97 -11.83 8.89
C ARG A 109 10.00 -12.59 7.98
N LYS A 110 8.99 -11.92 7.43
CA LYS A 110 8.00 -12.53 6.53
C LYS A 110 8.60 -12.98 5.20
N PHE A 111 9.68 -12.36 4.76
CA PHE A 111 10.36 -12.70 3.50
C PHE A 111 11.38 -13.83 3.63
N VAL A 112 11.75 -14.22 4.86
CA VAL A 112 12.77 -15.25 5.11
C VAL A 112 12.21 -16.48 5.81
N THR A 113 10.97 -16.41 6.27
CA THR A 113 10.24 -17.53 6.86
C THR A 113 9.27 -18.07 5.84
N GLN A 114 9.23 -19.39 5.65
CA GLN A 114 8.23 -20.04 4.81
C GLN A 114 6.82 -19.68 5.32
N GLN A 115 6.00 -19.12 4.44
CA GLN A 115 4.65 -18.68 4.78
C GLN A 115 3.63 -19.78 4.46
N PRO A 116 2.46 -19.81 5.13
CA PRO A 116 1.44 -20.82 4.88
C PRO A 116 1.04 -20.88 3.39
N GLY A 117 1.18 -22.06 2.79
CA GLY A 117 0.85 -22.30 1.38
C GLY A 117 1.95 -21.93 0.38
N GLU A 118 3.14 -21.53 0.84
CA GLU A 118 4.31 -21.28 -0.03
C GLU A 118 5.31 -22.44 0.06
N ALA A 119 5.93 -22.81 -1.06
CA ALA A 119 6.93 -23.89 -1.12
C ALA A 119 8.32 -23.48 -0.61
N ARG A 120 8.59 -22.16 -0.58
CA ARG A 120 9.86 -21.55 -0.17
C ARG A 120 9.56 -20.19 0.48
N PRO A 121 10.52 -19.61 1.22
CA PRO A 121 10.45 -18.22 1.65
C PRO A 121 10.19 -17.24 0.50
#